data_AF-A0A847M2E1-F1
#
_entry.id   AF-A0A847M2E1-F1
#
_cell.length_a   1.000
_cell.length_b   1.000
_cell.length_c   1.000
_cell.angle_alpha   90.00
_cell.angle_beta   90.00
_cell.angle_gamma   90.00
#
_symmetry.space_group_name_H-M   'P 1'
#
loop_
_entity.id
_entity.type
_entity.pdbx_description
1 polymer ?
#
loop_
_entity_poly.entity_id
_entity_poly.type
_entity_poly.pdbx_seq_one_letter_code
_entity_poly.pdbx_strand_id
1 'polypeptide(L)'
;MKTWNRIGGLLIVSLLTITAAFGQTKTNDKELSVEESYLQESIEQMVIREQARADSRDMKLVALEYIGDAIKGGRTNQEIQKTLEYLALEGIVYQAREGGVGRLINNYPDVRAKAAQYLGELGTKEAKDVLVKMVLSDPEPMVLTEAVKSLGKIGINDNDEVTTAISWIVTRFDILNPDNILALSALEAYEKLAEKNGGIKDPSAVRTIIRIAEGNYIRPVQARARETLNTLRKYTAQQNSKTGGQK
;
A
#
# COMPACT_ATOMS: atom_id res chain seq x y z
N MET A 1 100.90 -13.61 19.94
CA MET A 1 100.26 -12.55 20.76
C MET A 1 98.76 -12.58 20.51
N LYS A 2 97.97 -12.50 21.59
CA LYS A 2 96.50 -12.54 21.74
C LYS A 2 95.77 -13.89 21.58
N THR A 3 95.68 -14.52 22.75
CA THR A 3 94.71 -15.48 23.33
C THR A 3 93.24 -15.17 22.98
N TRP A 4 92.43 -16.14 22.52
CA TRP A 4 91.64 -17.16 23.27
C TRP A 4 90.38 -16.67 23.99
N ASN A 5 89.35 -17.54 23.95
CA ASN A 5 88.11 -17.65 24.76
C ASN A 5 86.85 -16.98 24.17
N ARG A 6 85.65 -17.58 24.12
CA ARG A 6 85.08 -18.76 24.81
C ARG A 6 83.68 -19.10 24.22
N ILE A 7 83.38 -20.40 24.14
CA ILE A 7 82.18 -21.11 24.66
C ILE A 7 80.79 -20.45 24.51
N GLY A 8 79.86 -21.21 23.91
CA GLY A 8 78.60 -21.54 24.60
C GLY A 8 77.29 -21.32 23.83
N GLY A 9 76.47 -22.37 23.76
CA GLY A 9 75.01 -22.20 23.83
C GLY A 9 74.20 -22.64 22.62
N LEU A 10 73.96 -23.95 22.50
CA LEU A 10 72.73 -24.49 21.91
C LEU A 10 71.54 -24.05 22.76
N LEU A 11 70.54 -23.37 22.18
CA LEU A 11 69.19 -23.25 22.77
C LEU A 11 68.13 -22.93 21.69
N ILE A 12 67.51 -24.01 21.24
CA ILE A 12 66.07 -24.24 21.01
C ILE A 12 65.24 -23.07 20.46
N VAL A 13 64.81 -23.28 19.21
CA VAL A 13 63.75 -22.59 18.49
C VAL A 13 62.41 -22.75 19.23
N SER A 14 61.76 -21.63 19.57
CA SER A 14 60.33 -21.57 19.85
C SER A 14 59.68 -20.50 18.96
N LEU A 15 59.13 -20.95 17.83
CA LEU A 15 58.21 -20.15 17.02
C LEU A 15 56.89 -20.02 17.80
N LEU A 16 56.56 -18.81 18.23
CA LEU A 16 55.21 -18.43 18.63
C LEU A 16 54.36 -18.26 17.36
N THR A 17 53.65 -19.31 16.96
CA THR A 17 52.59 -19.20 15.95
C THR A 17 51.36 -18.58 16.61
N ILE A 18 51.14 -17.29 16.39
CA ILE A 18 49.86 -16.63 16.66
C ILE A 18 48.87 -17.17 15.63
N THR A 19 48.05 -18.12 16.03
CA THR A 19 46.88 -18.57 15.26
C THR A 19 45.84 -17.46 15.28
N ALA A 20 45.76 -16.69 14.19
CA ALA A 20 44.61 -15.84 13.92
C ALA A 20 43.38 -16.75 13.75
N ALA A 21 42.56 -16.84 14.79
CA ALA A 21 41.25 -17.45 14.69
C ALA A 21 40.39 -16.57 13.78
N PHE A 22 40.25 -16.97 12.52
CA PHE A 22 39.19 -16.49 11.65
C PHE A 22 37.85 -16.92 12.25
N GLY A 23 37.26 -16.03 13.06
CA GLY A 23 35.86 -16.12 13.45
C GLY A 23 35.00 -15.95 12.21
N GLN A 24 34.25 -16.99 11.85
CA GLN A 24 33.19 -16.94 10.86
C GLN A 24 32.26 -15.77 11.17
N THR A 25 32.18 -14.82 10.23
CA THR A 25 31.14 -13.79 10.19
C THR A 25 29.80 -14.48 9.97
N LYS A 26 29.18 -14.89 11.09
CA LYS A 26 27.72 -14.95 11.15
C LYS A 26 27.23 -13.51 11.00
N THR A 27 26.33 -13.32 10.04
CA THR A 27 25.54 -12.12 9.86
C THR A 27 24.86 -11.78 11.19
N ASN A 28 25.43 -10.84 11.93
CA ASN A 28 24.80 -10.26 13.10
C ASN A 28 23.64 -9.39 12.61
N ASP A 29 22.42 -9.80 12.90
CA ASP A 29 21.35 -8.84 13.14
C ASP A 29 21.83 -7.95 14.29
N LYS A 30 22.35 -6.77 13.95
CA LYS A 30 22.82 -5.79 14.91
C LYS A 30 21.58 -5.22 15.58
N GLU A 31 21.26 -5.72 16.77
CA GLU A 31 20.27 -5.08 17.64
C GLU A 31 20.75 -3.65 17.90
N LEU A 32 20.02 -2.67 17.35
CA LEU A 32 20.29 -1.24 17.53
C LEU A 32 20.12 -0.88 19.01
N SER A 33 20.95 0.04 19.50
CA SER A 33 20.68 0.66 20.79
C SER A 33 19.34 1.39 20.75
N VAL A 34 18.64 1.46 21.88
CA VAL A 34 17.35 2.15 22.01
C VAL A 34 17.45 3.60 21.50
N GLU A 35 18.55 4.30 21.81
CA GLU A 35 18.81 5.66 21.33
C GLU A 35 19.04 5.73 19.81
N GLU A 36 19.75 4.76 19.23
CA GLU A 36 20.00 4.68 17.79
C GLU A 36 18.70 4.43 17.02
N SER A 37 17.83 3.57 17.56
CA SER A 37 16.49 3.31 17.00
C SER A 37 15.62 4.58 16.98
N TYR A 38 15.58 5.32 18.10
CA TYR A 38 14.82 6.59 18.17
C TYR A 38 15.39 7.66 17.22
N LEU A 39 16.70 7.79 17.14
CA LEU A 39 17.35 8.73 16.23
C LEU A 39 17.05 8.37 14.77
N GLN A 40 17.19 7.10 14.40
CA GLN A 40 16.87 6.62 13.06
C GLN A 40 15.41 6.89 12.69
N GLU A 41 14.47 6.59 13.59
CA GLU A 41 13.05 6.86 13.38
C GLU A 41 12.78 8.37 13.18
N SER A 42 13.42 9.23 13.97
CA SER A 42 13.26 10.68 13.86
C SER A 42 13.80 11.24 12.54
N ILE A 43 14.93 10.71 12.07
CA ILE A 43 15.55 11.11 10.80
C ILE A 43 14.69 10.64 9.64
N GLU A 44 14.22 9.40 9.66
CA GLU A 44 13.35 8.86 8.61
C GLU A 44 12.05 9.65 8.48
N GLN A 45 11.40 9.99 9.59
CA GLN A 45 10.21 10.83 9.57
C GLN A 45 10.49 12.23 8.97
N MET A 46 11.65 12.81 9.30
CA MET A 46 12.07 14.08 8.72
C MET A 46 12.29 13.95 7.21
N VAL A 47 13.02 12.92 6.76
CA VAL A 47 13.27 12.66 5.34
C VAL A 47 11.96 12.46 4.59
N ILE A 48 11.05 11.61 5.09
CA ILE A 48 9.73 11.36 4.48
C ILE A 48 8.98 12.69 4.28
N ARG A 49 8.92 13.53 5.30
CA ARG A 49 8.18 14.79 5.25
C ARG A 49 8.78 15.79 4.27
N GLU A 50 10.10 15.99 4.31
CA GLU A 50 10.77 16.95 3.43
C GLU A 50 10.68 16.51 1.97
N GLN A 51 10.89 15.21 1.70
CA GLN A 51 10.84 14.67 0.35
C GLN A 51 9.41 14.65 -0.21
N ALA A 52 8.40 14.35 0.61
CA ALA A 52 7.01 14.37 0.17
C ALA A 52 6.53 15.78 -0.22
N ARG A 53 7.04 16.83 0.44
CA ARG A 53 6.67 18.23 0.17
C ARG A 53 7.50 18.91 -0.90
N ALA A 54 8.55 18.25 -1.39
CA ALA A 54 9.35 18.78 -2.49
C ALA A 54 8.50 18.88 -3.76
N ASP A 55 8.82 19.83 -4.65
CA ASP A 55 8.10 19.95 -5.93
C ASP A 55 8.39 18.78 -6.89
N SER A 56 9.56 18.15 -6.75
CA SER A 56 10.03 17.10 -7.66
C SER A 56 9.28 15.79 -7.46
N ARG A 57 8.79 15.22 -8.58
CA ARG A 57 8.21 13.87 -8.63
C ARG A 57 9.14 12.80 -8.06
N ASP A 58 10.43 12.86 -8.36
CA ASP A 58 11.38 11.83 -7.95
C ASP A 58 11.59 11.81 -6.43
N MET A 59 11.60 12.99 -5.81
CA MET A 59 11.67 13.10 -4.35
C MET A 59 10.45 12.50 -3.67
N LYS A 60 9.26 12.67 -4.25
CA LYS A 60 8.03 12.04 -3.74
C LYS A 60 8.06 10.52 -3.84
N LEU A 61 8.62 9.99 -4.93
CA LEU A 61 8.82 8.56 -5.08
C LEU A 61 9.82 8.02 -4.05
N VAL A 62 10.88 8.76 -3.75
CA VAL A 62 11.81 8.43 -2.66
C VAL A 62 11.08 8.45 -1.31
N ALA A 63 10.25 9.46 -1.02
CA ALA A 63 9.43 9.48 0.19
C ALA A 63 8.53 8.25 0.31
N LEU A 64 7.91 7.82 -0.80
CA LEU A 64 7.10 6.63 -0.88
C LEU A 64 7.90 5.33 -0.69
N GLU A 65 9.16 5.29 -1.12
CA GLU A 65 10.06 4.16 -0.86
C GLU A 65 10.31 4.00 0.64
N TYR A 66 10.69 5.07 1.34
CA TYR A 66 10.85 5.08 2.80
C TYR A 66 9.55 4.68 3.52
N ILE A 67 8.40 5.22 3.10
CA ILE A 67 7.10 4.83 3.66
C ILE A 67 6.83 3.34 3.44
N GLY A 68 7.12 2.81 2.25
CA GLY A 68 6.97 1.40 1.95
C GLY A 68 7.80 0.50 2.87
N ASP A 69 9.03 0.90 3.17
CA ASP A 69 9.90 0.16 4.08
C ASP A 69 9.47 0.29 5.54
N ALA A 70 8.94 1.45 5.94
CA ALA A 70 8.31 1.62 7.25
C ALA A 70 7.06 0.72 7.41
N ILE A 71 6.21 0.62 6.39
CA ILE A 71 5.03 -0.26 6.39
C ILE A 71 5.44 -1.72 6.49
N LYS A 72 6.40 -2.17 5.67
CA LYS A 72 6.92 -3.57 5.74
C LYS A 72 7.54 -3.87 7.11
N GLY A 73 8.21 -2.89 7.71
CA GLY A 73 8.82 -3.00 9.03
C GLY A 73 7.83 -2.86 10.19
N GLY A 74 6.54 -2.62 9.94
CA GLY A 74 5.54 -2.40 10.99
C GLY A 74 5.71 -1.08 11.76
N ARG A 75 6.50 -0.13 11.24
CA ARG A 75 6.84 1.16 11.87
C ARG A 75 5.87 2.26 11.43
N THR A 76 4.60 1.91 11.24
CA THR A 76 3.56 2.84 10.77
C THR A 76 3.14 3.77 11.91
N ASN A 77 3.02 5.06 11.62
CA ASN A 77 2.58 6.07 12.58
C ASN A 77 1.66 7.11 11.92
N GLN A 78 1.16 8.06 12.72
CA GLN A 78 0.24 9.10 12.24
C GLN A 78 0.87 10.00 11.17
N GLU A 79 2.18 10.23 11.21
CA GLU A 79 2.88 11.05 10.21
C GLU A 79 2.92 10.37 8.84
N ILE A 80 3.16 9.06 8.81
CA ILE A 80 3.08 8.26 7.57
C ILE A 80 1.67 8.35 6.98
N GLN A 81 0.63 8.22 7.81
CA GLN A 81 -0.75 8.34 7.35
C GLN A 81 -1.05 9.73 6.76
N LYS A 82 -0.66 10.81 7.45
CA LYS A 82 -0.81 12.19 6.95
C LYS A 82 -0.04 12.45 5.67
N THR A 83 1.17 11.88 5.56
CA THR A 83 2.01 12.03 4.38
C THR A 83 1.40 11.29 3.19
N LEU A 84 0.89 10.08 3.40
CA LEU A 84 0.16 9.34 2.38
C LEU A 84 -1.12 10.06 1.95
N GLU A 85 -1.88 10.65 2.87
CA GLU A 85 -3.04 11.49 2.51
C GLU A 85 -2.63 12.68 1.64
N TYR A 86 -1.55 13.38 2.02
CA TYR A 86 -1.02 14.50 1.24
C TYR A 86 -0.66 14.08 -0.19
N LEU A 87 0.13 13.02 -0.33
CA LEU A 87 0.56 12.51 -1.64
C LEU A 87 -0.61 11.95 -2.45
N ALA A 88 -1.57 11.28 -1.81
CA ALA A 88 -2.74 10.67 -2.46
C ALA A 88 -3.70 11.70 -3.05
N LEU A 89 -3.79 12.89 -2.46
CA LEU A 89 -4.71 13.95 -2.92
C LEU A 89 -3.99 15.07 -3.67
N GLU A 90 -2.76 14.83 -4.08
CA GLU A 90 -1.93 15.82 -4.73
C GLU A 90 -2.37 16.14 -6.17
N GLY A 91 -2.42 17.43 -6.52
CA GLY A 91 -2.95 17.87 -7.80
C GLY A 91 -4.48 17.86 -7.88
N ILE A 92 -5.16 17.38 -6.81
CA ILE A 92 -6.62 17.41 -6.68
C ILE A 92 -7.01 18.39 -5.58
N VAL A 93 -6.71 18.04 -4.33
CA VAL A 93 -6.97 18.87 -3.13
C VAL A 93 -5.77 19.78 -2.87
N TYR A 94 -4.57 19.21 -2.93
CA TYR A 94 -3.32 19.95 -2.75
C TYR A 94 -2.79 20.37 -4.12
N GLN A 95 -3.34 21.46 -4.66
CA GLN A 95 -2.93 21.99 -5.97
C GLN A 95 -1.81 23.01 -5.82
N ALA A 96 -0.68 22.76 -6.47
CA ALA A 96 0.38 23.74 -6.69
C ALA A 96 0.31 24.23 -8.13
N ARG A 97 0.29 25.55 -8.30
CA ARG A 97 0.21 26.19 -9.62
C ARG A 97 1.42 27.07 -9.87
N GLU A 98 1.92 27.05 -11.10
CA GLU A 98 2.98 27.95 -11.53
C GLU A 98 2.58 29.41 -11.27
N GLY A 99 3.37 30.15 -10.50
CA GLY A 99 3.04 31.53 -10.10
C GLY A 99 1.73 31.68 -9.31
N GLY A 100 1.22 30.61 -8.70
CA GLY A 100 0.00 30.60 -7.87
C GLY A 100 -1.32 30.49 -8.64
N VAL A 101 -1.35 30.84 -9.93
CA VAL A 101 -2.59 30.82 -10.76
C VAL A 101 -2.44 30.09 -12.09
N GLY A 102 -1.22 29.70 -12.47
CA GLY A 102 -0.92 29.08 -13.74
C GLY A 102 -1.26 27.59 -13.83
N ARG A 103 -0.50 26.88 -14.68
CA ARG A 103 -0.66 25.43 -14.88
C ARG A 103 -0.44 24.68 -13.56
N LEU A 104 -1.15 23.57 -13.41
CA LEU A 104 -0.94 22.65 -12.31
C LEU A 104 0.45 21.99 -12.48
N ILE A 105 1.31 22.12 -11.48
CA ILE A 105 2.71 21.66 -11.55
C ILE A 105 2.98 20.39 -10.75
N ASN A 106 2.06 20.00 -9.85
CA ASN A 106 2.20 18.82 -9.00
C ASN A 106 1.16 17.73 -9.31
N ASN A 107 0.91 17.46 -10.58
CA ASN A 107 0.01 16.38 -11.00
C ASN A 107 0.79 15.12 -11.36
N TYR A 108 0.95 14.21 -10.39
CA TYR A 108 1.71 12.97 -10.56
C TYR A 108 0.84 11.74 -10.27
N PRO A 109 0.13 11.19 -11.28
CA PRO A 109 -0.77 10.06 -11.07
C PRO A 109 -0.08 8.80 -10.53
N ASP A 110 1.18 8.56 -10.88
CA ASP A 110 1.94 7.42 -10.38
C ASP A 110 2.26 7.54 -8.87
N VAL A 111 2.56 8.75 -8.40
CA VAL A 111 2.72 9.06 -6.97
C VAL A 111 1.41 8.82 -6.24
N ARG A 112 0.28 9.30 -6.79
CA ARG A 112 -1.05 9.09 -6.19
C ARG A 112 -1.45 7.62 -6.15
N ALA A 113 -1.24 6.87 -7.24
CA ALA A 113 -1.52 5.44 -7.28
C ALA A 113 -0.69 4.69 -6.23
N LYS A 114 0.60 5.01 -6.10
CA LYS A 114 1.46 4.40 -5.09
C LYS A 114 1.05 4.76 -3.66
N ALA A 115 0.64 6.00 -3.42
CA ALA A 115 0.08 6.41 -2.13
C ALA A 115 -1.22 5.66 -1.81
N ALA A 116 -2.12 5.49 -2.79
CA ALA A 116 -3.34 4.70 -2.65
C ALA A 116 -3.05 3.24 -2.29
N GLN A 117 -2.04 2.62 -2.90
CA GLN A 117 -1.59 1.28 -2.55
C GLN A 117 -1.23 1.20 -1.05
N TYR A 118 -0.40 2.14 -0.57
CA TYR A 118 0.07 2.16 0.81
C TYR A 118 -1.03 2.50 1.82
N LEU A 119 -1.98 3.37 1.46
CA LEU A 119 -3.19 3.58 2.27
C LEU A 119 -3.98 2.27 2.44
N GLY A 120 -4.07 1.45 1.38
CA GLY A 120 -4.66 0.11 1.45
C GLY A 120 -3.88 -0.87 2.33
N GLU A 121 -2.56 -0.68 2.47
CA GLU A 121 -1.71 -1.44 3.38
C GLU A 121 -1.86 -1.01 4.84
N LEU A 122 -2.10 0.27 5.11
CA LEU A 122 -2.35 0.75 6.47
C LEU A 122 -3.64 0.18 7.08
N GLY A 123 -4.68 -0.03 6.28
CA GLY A 123 -5.90 -0.69 6.77
C GLY A 123 -6.75 0.15 7.73
N THR A 124 -6.45 1.44 7.91
CA THR A 124 -7.14 2.30 8.88
C THR A 124 -8.43 2.88 8.32
N LYS A 125 -9.31 3.36 9.21
CA LYS A 125 -10.56 4.01 8.82
C LYS A 125 -10.30 5.31 8.06
N GLU A 126 -9.31 6.06 8.50
CA GLU A 126 -8.88 7.30 7.85
C GLU A 126 -8.29 7.02 6.46
N ALA A 127 -7.51 5.94 6.30
CA ALA A 127 -7.01 5.54 4.99
C ALA A 127 -8.17 5.20 4.03
N LYS A 128 -9.20 4.51 4.53
CA LYS A 128 -10.45 4.28 3.78
C LYS A 128 -11.13 5.58 3.37
N ASP A 129 -11.24 6.56 4.28
CA ASP A 129 -11.88 7.86 3.97
C ASP A 129 -11.13 8.61 2.85
N VAL A 130 -9.80 8.61 2.89
CA VAL A 130 -8.97 9.19 1.83
C VAL A 130 -9.18 8.47 0.50
N LEU A 131 -9.19 7.14 0.49
CA LEU A 131 -9.41 6.36 -0.72
C LEU A 131 -10.80 6.55 -1.32
N VAL A 132 -11.85 6.67 -0.51
CA VAL A 132 -13.20 7.04 -0.98
C VAL A 132 -13.16 8.40 -1.67
N LYS A 133 -12.47 9.39 -1.07
CA LYS A 133 -12.30 10.71 -1.68
C LYS A 133 -11.56 10.63 -3.03
N MET A 134 -10.52 9.80 -3.14
CA MET A 134 -9.83 9.57 -4.41
C MET A 134 -10.76 8.99 -5.47
N VAL A 135 -11.54 7.95 -5.13
CA VAL A 135 -12.50 7.33 -6.07
C VAL A 135 -13.50 8.33 -6.63
N LEU A 136 -13.89 9.32 -5.83
CA LEU A 136 -14.88 10.33 -6.23
C LEU A 136 -14.28 11.53 -6.99
N SER A 137 -12.96 11.75 -6.93
CA SER A 137 -12.35 13.00 -7.41
C SER A 137 -11.17 12.83 -8.37
N ASP A 138 -10.51 11.67 -8.40
CA ASP A 138 -9.35 11.45 -9.27
C ASP A 138 -9.79 11.29 -10.73
N PRO A 139 -9.19 12.03 -11.68
CA PRO A 139 -9.51 11.86 -13.08
C PRO A 139 -8.83 10.63 -13.70
N GLU A 140 -7.80 10.06 -13.06
CA GLU A 140 -6.88 9.16 -13.75
C GLU A 140 -7.24 7.68 -13.54
N PRO A 141 -7.54 6.91 -14.61
CA PRO A 141 -8.03 5.53 -14.50
C PRO A 141 -7.12 4.58 -13.71
N MET A 142 -5.79 4.74 -13.86
CA MET A 142 -4.81 3.97 -13.10
C MET A 142 -4.93 4.21 -11.59
N VAL A 143 -5.14 5.47 -11.18
CA VAL A 143 -5.28 5.82 -9.75
C VAL A 143 -6.60 5.31 -9.20
N LEU A 144 -7.69 5.48 -9.94
CA LEU A 144 -9.01 4.97 -9.56
C LEU A 144 -8.99 3.45 -9.37
N THR A 145 -8.35 2.73 -10.29
CA THR A 145 -8.18 1.28 -10.21
C THR A 145 -7.47 0.87 -8.91
N GLU A 146 -6.35 1.53 -8.59
CA GLU A 146 -5.59 1.22 -7.37
C GLU A 146 -6.38 1.58 -6.11
N ALA A 147 -7.07 2.73 -6.10
CA ALA A 147 -7.91 3.14 -4.98
C ALA A 147 -9.03 2.13 -4.70
N VAL A 148 -9.71 1.62 -5.73
CA VAL A 148 -10.74 0.58 -5.60
C VAL A 148 -10.17 -0.73 -5.05
N LYS A 149 -9.00 -1.16 -5.54
CA LYS A 149 -8.32 -2.35 -5.00
C LYS A 149 -7.96 -2.19 -3.53
N SER A 150 -7.42 -1.04 -3.16
CA SER A 150 -7.07 -0.70 -1.78
C SER A 150 -8.30 -0.67 -0.87
N LEU A 151 -9.42 -0.09 -1.31
CA LEU A 151 -10.68 -0.13 -0.56
C LEU A 151 -11.16 -1.57 -0.30
N GLY A 152 -11.11 -2.44 -1.32
CA GLY A 152 -11.41 -3.86 -1.16
C GLY A 152 -10.47 -4.56 -0.16
N LYS A 153 -9.19 -4.21 -0.17
CA LYS A 153 -8.19 -4.74 0.78
C LYS A 153 -8.46 -4.29 2.22
N ILE A 154 -8.82 -3.02 2.44
CA ILE A 154 -9.18 -2.51 3.77
C ILE A 154 -10.47 -3.20 4.24
N GLY A 155 -11.50 -3.26 3.39
CA GLY A 155 -12.73 -3.99 3.62
C GLY A 155 -13.67 -3.38 4.68
N ILE A 156 -13.37 -2.18 5.17
CA ILE A 156 -14.28 -1.37 5.99
C ILE A 156 -15.33 -0.76 5.07
N ASN A 157 -16.62 -0.94 5.37
CA ASN A 157 -17.74 -0.41 4.58
C ASN A 157 -18.85 0.11 5.49
N ASP A 158 -18.56 1.20 6.21
CA ASP A 158 -19.55 1.82 7.09
C ASP A 158 -20.67 2.44 6.23
N ASN A 159 -21.92 2.12 6.53
CA ASN A 159 -23.10 2.67 5.84
C ASN A 159 -23.07 2.52 4.30
N ASP A 160 -22.47 1.46 3.78
CA ASP A 160 -22.38 1.18 2.34
C ASP A 160 -21.64 2.25 1.52
N GLU A 161 -20.86 3.12 2.16
CA GLU A 161 -20.19 4.25 1.50
C GLU A 161 -19.17 3.80 0.45
N VAL A 162 -18.42 2.72 0.73
CA VAL A 162 -17.37 2.20 -0.15
C VAL A 162 -18.00 1.53 -1.35
N THR A 163 -19.01 0.68 -1.14
CA THR A 163 -19.71 0.01 -2.23
C THR A 163 -20.47 0.99 -3.12
N THR A 164 -21.01 2.07 -2.54
CA THR A 164 -21.65 3.16 -3.28
C THR A 164 -20.63 3.92 -4.13
N ALA A 165 -19.48 4.29 -3.56
CA ALA A 165 -18.43 4.99 -4.29
C ALA A 165 -17.88 4.15 -5.46
N ILE A 166 -17.61 2.86 -5.23
CA ILE A 166 -17.17 1.93 -6.28
C ILE A 166 -18.24 1.81 -7.37
N SER A 167 -19.51 1.67 -6.99
CA SER A 167 -20.62 1.60 -7.95
C SER A 167 -20.71 2.84 -8.83
N TRP A 168 -20.58 4.02 -8.21
CA TRP A 168 -20.65 5.29 -8.91
C TRP A 168 -19.52 5.42 -9.94
N ILE A 169 -18.26 5.15 -9.57
CA ILE A 169 -17.15 5.35 -10.50
C ILE A 169 -17.19 4.38 -11.68
N VAL A 170 -17.57 3.11 -11.44
CA VAL A 170 -17.70 2.11 -12.50
C VAL A 170 -18.78 2.52 -13.49
N THR A 171 -19.93 3.01 -13.00
CA THR A 171 -21.09 3.33 -13.85
C THR A 171 -21.05 4.74 -14.44
N ARG A 172 -20.11 5.60 -14.03
CA ARG A 172 -20.03 7.00 -14.49
C ARG A 172 -19.88 7.13 -16.01
N PHE A 173 -19.11 6.24 -16.62
CA PHE A 173 -18.80 6.27 -18.05
C PHE A 173 -18.95 4.91 -18.76
N ASP A 174 -19.47 3.88 -18.10
CA ASP A 174 -19.51 2.50 -18.64
C ASP A 174 -20.32 2.34 -19.93
N ILE A 175 -21.37 3.14 -20.11
CA ILE A 175 -22.20 3.13 -21.31
C ILE A 175 -21.40 3.57 -22.54
N LEU A 176 -20.52 4.56 -22.39
CA LEU A 176 -19.77 5.16 -23.51
C LEU A 176 -18.39 4.53 -23.68
N ASN A 177 -17.68 4.31 -22.57
CA ASN A 177 -16.33 3.78 -22.55
C ASN A 177 -16.13 2.89 -21.32
N PRO A 178 -16.51 1.60 -21.40
CA PRO A 178 -16.35 0.66 -20.31
C PRO A 178 -14.87 0.35 -20.04
N ASP A 179 -14.41 0.64 -18.83
CA ASP A 179 -13.07 0.27 -18.36
C ASP A 179 -13.10 -1.14 -17.76
N ASN A 180 -12.55 -2.10 -18.51
CA ASN A 180 -12.49 -3.50 -18.11
C ASN A 180 -11.58 -3.74 -16.89
N ILE A 181 -10.53 -2.94 -16.71
CA ILE A 181 -9.58 -3.09 -15.59
C ILE A 181 -10.23 -2.56 -14.31
N LEU A 182 -10.88 -1.39 -14.39
CA LEU A 182 -11.62 -0.83 -13.27
C LEU A 182 -12.79 -1.73 -12.87
N ALA A 183 -13.56 -2.23 -13.84
CA ALA A 183 -14.67 -3.15 -13.56
C ALA A 183 -14.19 -4.44 -12.90
N LEU A 184 -13.13 -5.07 -13.39
CA LEU A 184 -12.56 -6.26 -12.75
C LEU A 184 -12.12 -5.98 -11.31
N SER A 185 -11.44 -4.84 -11.09
CA SER A 185 -10.99 -4.42 -9.77
C SER A 185 -12.16 -4.16 -8.81
N ALA A 186 -13.27 -3.61 -9.31
CA ALA A 186 -14.49 -3.42 -8.55
C ALA A 186 -15.15 -4.75 -8.15
N LEU A 187 -15.20 -5.72 -9.06
CA LEU A 187 -15.72 -7.07 -8.76
C LEU A 187 -14.90 -7.74 -7.65
N GLU A 188 -13.57 -7.68 -7.73
CA GLU A 188 -12.68 -8.20 -6.68
C GLU A 188 -12.86 -7.46 -5.35
N ALA A 189 -13.02 -6.14 -5.39
CA ALA A 189 -13.27 -5.35 -4.19
C ALA A 189 -14.60 -5.73 -3.53
N TYR A 190 -15.68 -5.92 -4.30
CA TYR A 190 -16.95 -6.39 -3.77
C TYR A 190 -16.85 -7.76 -3.10
N GLU A 191 -16.08 -8.70 -3.66
CA GLU A 191 -15.90 -10.00 -3.02
C GLU A 191 -15.17 -9.91 -1.69
N LYS A 192 -14.08 -9.13 -1.63
CA LYS A 192 -13.34 -8.91 -0.38
C LYS A 192 -14.20 -8.20 0.67
N LEU A 193 -14.97 -7.20 0.26
CA LEU A 193 -15.92 -6.50 1.12
C LEU A 193 -16.99 -7.47 1.64
N ALA A 194 -17.54 -8.33 0.79
CA ALA A 194 -18.50 -9.35 1.20
C ALA A 194 -17.89 -10.36 2.17
N GLU A 195 -16.65 -10.81 1.92
CA GLU A 195 -15.94 -11.72 2.81
C GLU A 195 -15.78 -11.14 4.21
N LYS A 196 -15.28 -9.89 4.32
CA LYS A 196 -15.06 -9.25 5.63
C LYS A 196 -16.34 -8.86 6.37
N ASN A 197 -17.41 -8.54 5.63
CA ASN A 197 -18.66 -8.04 6.21
C ASN A 197 -19.78 -9.09 6.28
N GLY A 198 -19.49 -10.35 5.88
CA GLY A 198 -20.46 -11.44 5.85
C GLY A 198 -21.53 -11.30 4.77
N GLY A 199 -21.24 -10.56 3.71
CA GLY A 199 -22.11 -10.23 2.58
C GLY A 199 -22.10 -8.74 2.23
N ILE A 200 -22.75 -8.37 1.13
CA ILE A 200 -23.02 -6.97 0.77
C ILE A 200 -24.54 -6.77 0.78
N LYS A 201 -24.99 -5.71 1.46
CA LYS A 201 -26.41 -5.32 1.53
C LYS A 201 -26.77 -4.20 0.56
N ASP A 202 -25.78 -3.42 0.13
CA ASP A 202 -25.94 -2.31 -0.81
C ASP A 202 -26.54 -2.77 -2.16
N PRO A 203 -27.76 -2.31 -2.52
CA PRO A 203 -28.36 -2.60 -3.80
C PRO A 203 -27.56 -2.05 -5.00
N SER A 204 -26.77 -0.99 -4.79
CA SER A 204 -25.96 -0.36 -5.82
C SER A 204 -24.87 -1.30 -6.33
N ALA A 205 -24.21 -2.02 -5.41
CA ALA A 205 -23.23 -3.05 -5.78
C ALA A 205 -23.85 -4.13 -6.66
N VAL A 206 -25.01 -4.67 -6.27
CA VAL A 206 -25.71 -5.73 -7.03
C VAL A 206 -26.09 -5.24 -8.43
N ARG A 207 -26.67 -4.03 -8.54
CA ARG A 207 -27.00 -3.42 -9.84
C ARG A 207 -25.77 -3.22 -10.72
N THR A 208 -24.67 -2.74 -10.14
CA THR A 208 -23.41 -2.54 -10.85
C THR A 208 -22.87 -3.86 -11.39
N ILE A 209 -22.88 -4.93 -10.60
CA ILE A 209 -22.40 -6.24 -11.06
C ILE A 209 -23.28 -6.79 -12.20
N ILE A 210 -24.60 -6.63 -12.13
CA ILE A 210 -25.51 -7.01 -13.23
C ILE A 210 -25.18 -6.20 -14.49
N ARG A 211 -24.98 -4.89 -14.37
CA ARG A 211 -24.57 -4.02 -15.49
C ARG A 211 -23.26 -4.47 -16.11
N ILE A 212 -22.29 -4.91 -15.32
CA ILE A 212 -21.03 -5.45 -15.86
C ILE A 212 -21.29 -6.78 -16.58
N ALA A 213 -22.12 -7.66 -16.03
CA ALA A 213 -22.40 -8.99 -16.58
C ALA A 213 -23.19 -8.98 -17.90
N GLU A 214 -23.98 -7.92 -18.14
CA GLU A 214 -24.88 -7.78 -19.29
C GLU A 214 -24.51 -6.61 -20.21
N GLY A 215 -23.62 -5.72 -19.77
CA GLY A 215 -23.21 -4.53 -20.50
C GLY A 215 -22.08 -4.78 -21.49
N ASN A 216 -21.50 -3.69 -22.01
CA ASN A 216 -20.51 -3.70 -23.09
C ASN A 216 -19.07 -4.01 -22.61
N TYR A 217 -18.90 -5.00 -21.75
CA TYR A 217 -17.59 -5.44 -21.25
C TYR A 217 -17.08 -6.66 -22.02
N ILE A 218 -15.77 -6.94 -21.95
CA ILE A 218 -15.21 -8.15 -22.57
C ILE A 218 -15.76 -9.41 -21.89
N ARG A 219 -15.89 -10.50 -22.64
CA ARG A 219 -16.47 -11.76 -22.14
C ARG A 219 -15.86 -12.27 -20.82
N PRO A 220 -14.52 -12.23 -20.60
CA PRO A 220 -13.95 -12.61 -19.31
C PRO A 220 -14.47 -11.78 -18.14
N VAL A 221 -14.63 -10.46 -18.32
CA VAL A 221 -15.14 -9.55 -17.27
C VAL A 221 -16.62 -9.81 -17.01
N GLN A 222 -17.42 -10.01 -18.06
CA GLN A 222 -18.83 -10.37 -17.93
C GLN A 222 -19.02 -11.71 -17.18
N ALA A 223 -18.18 -12.71 -17.50
CA ALA A 223 -18.21 -14.01 -16.83
C ALA A 223 -17.84 -13.87 -15.35
N ARG A 224 -16.77 -13.11 -15.05
CA ARG A 224 -16.35 -12.80 -13.69
C ARG A 224 -17.46 -12.12 -12.89
N ALA A 225 -18.21 -11.20 -13.48
CA ALA A 225 -19.32 -10.54 -12.82
C ALA A 225 -20.45 -11.52 -12.44
N ARG A 226 -20.75 -12.50 -13.30
CA ARG A 226 -21.73 -13.56 -13.00
C ARG A 226 -21.27 -14.44 -11.84
N GLU A 227 -19.98 -14.77 -11.79
CA GLU A 227 -19.39 -15.50 -10.68
C GLU A 227 -19.51 -14.71 -9.37
N THR A 228 -19.19 -13.41 -9.39
CA THR A 228 -19.35 -12.53 -8.23
C THR A 228 -20.79 -12.49 -7.74
N LEU A 229 -21.80 -12.38 -8.62
CA LEU A 229 -23.22 -12.48 -8.22
C LEU A 229 -23.53 -13.80 -7.50
N ASN A 230 -23.02 -14.91 -8.00
CA ASN A 230 -23.21 -16.21 -7.38
C ASN A 230 -22.55 -16.29 -6.00
N THR A 231 -21.35 -15.72 -5.85
CA THR A 231 -20.66 -15.61 -4.56
C THR A 231 -21.49 -14.80 -3.56
N LEU A 232 -21.98 -13.61 -3.95
CA LEU A 232 -22.79 -12.77 -3.06
C LEU A 232 -24.11 -13.43 -2.63
N ARG A 233 -24.77 -14.16 -3.55
CA ARG A 233 -26.00 -14.92 -3.23
C ARG A 233 -25.79 -15.96 -2.13
N LYS A 234 -24.62 -16.61 -2.08
CA LYS A 234 -24.30 -17.60 -1.05
C LYS A 234 -24.29 -16.97 0.35
N TYR A 235 -23.77 -15.76 0.49
CA TYR A 235 -23.78 -15.02 1.76
C TYR A 235 -25.22 -14.71 2.22
N THR A 236 -26.10 -14.27 1.32
CA THR A 236 -27.52 -14.03 1.65
C THR A 236 -28.23 -15.31 2.11
N ALA A 237 -27.99 -16.44 1.43
CA ALA A 237 -28.58 -17.72 1.80
C ALA A 237 -28.11 -18.22 3.18
N GLN A 238 -26.82 -18.05 3.50
CA GLN A 238 -26.24 -18.42 4.80
C GLN A 238 -26.75 -17.54 5.95
N GLN A 239 -27.03 -16.26 5.70
CA GLN A 239 -27.63 -15.39 6.71
C GLN A 239 -29.07 -15.80 7.04
N ASN A 240 -29.85 -16.16 6.02
CA ASN A 240 -31.25 -16.58 6.18
C ASN A 240 -31.38 -17.93 6.92
N SER A 241 -30.45 -18.86 6.73
CA SER A 241 -30.46 -20.14 7.46
C SER A 241 -30.10 -19.97 8.94
N LYS A 242 -29.20 -19.03 9.29
CA LYS A 242 -28.84 -18.72 10.68
C LYS A 242 -29.98 -18.07 11.46
N THR A 243 -30.75 -17.17 10.84
CA THR A 243 -31.90 -16.52 11.48
C THR A 243 -33.15 -17.41 11.53
N GLY A 244 -33.30 -18.38 10.62
CA GLY A 244 -34.39 -19.34 10.62
C GLY A 244 -34.28 -20.45 11.67
N GLY A 245 -33.06 -20.79 12.13
CA GLY A 245 -32.81 -21.83 13.14
C GLY A 245 -32.87 -21.37 14.61
N GLN A 246 -33.15 -20.09 14.86
CA GLN A 246 -33.29 -19.52 16.21
C GLN A 246 -34.76 -19.23 16.60
N LYS A 247 -35.73 -19.78 15.86
CA LYS A 247 -37.16 -19.73 16.17
C LYS A 247 -37.69 -21.07 16.62
#